data_AF-A0A9D8IRH6-F1
#
_entry.id   AF-A0A9D8IRH6-F1
#
_cell.length_a   1.000
_cell.length_b   1.000
_cell.length_c   1.000
_cell.angle_alpha   90.00
_cell.angle_beta   90.00
_cell.angle_gamma   90.00
#
_symmetry.space_group_name_H-M   'P 1'
#
loop_
_entity.id
_entity.type
_entity.pdbx_description
1 polymer ?
#
loop_
_entity_poly.entity_id
_entity_poly.type
_entity_poly.pdbx_seq_one_letter_code
_entity_poly.pdbx_strand_id
1 'polypeptide(L)'
;MHENAATRNTPGGANGSAALLERNDSRARTRAAPRTEASCLESGGVETSLPAALAAQVRRQFFCAAADAARHRVSVDEVIHHLACSGLSLGPRPQRVLSHLPDVILAVACVRGDAAAWNDLLNAHAWCLDRACAEQLGSSTGLSYARRFWSDLRATTLGAARSRSSSSPAARLQSYTGTRPIRLWLADRLLGGAAAAEHGAGSAPTLRHLDRSRGSRTLPLPTADAGGTAT
;
A
#
# COMPACT_ATOMS: atom_id res chain seq x y z
N MET A 1 18.77 49.07 -50.83
CA MET A 1 18.80 50.54 -51.04
C MET A 1 17.39 51.04 -51.26
N HIS A 2 16.68 51.43 -50.20
CA HIS A 2 15.99 52.72 -50.10
C HIS A 2 15.42 52.85 -48.69
N GLU A 3 15.81 53.96 -48.09
CA GLU A 3 15.60 54.43 -46.72
C GLU A 3 14.66 55.64 -46.82
N ASN A 4 13.80 55.84 -45.81
CA ASN A 4 13.12 57.08 -45.35
C ASN A 4 11.76 56.69 -44.75
N ALA A 5 11.51 56.70 -43.44
CA ALA A 5 11.66 57.74 -42.40
C ALA A 5 10.57 58.84 -42.45
N ALA A 6 10.12 59.22 -41.24
CA ALA A 6 9.24 60.34 -40.83
C ALA A 6 7.74 59.97 -40.64
N THR A 7 7.03 60.32 -39.55
CA THR A 7 7.30 61.17 -38.37
C THR A 7 6.10 61.16 -37.39
N ARG A 8 6.38 61.45 -36.09
CA ARG A 8 5.55 62.13 -35.05
C ARG A 8 4.35 61.33 -34.47
N ASN A 9 4.20 61.00 -33.18
CA ASN A 9 4.56 61.51 -31.84
C ASN A 9 3.53 62.47 -31.18
N THR A 10 2.97 62.01 -30.04
CA THR A 10 2.38 62.69 -28.84
C THR A 10 1.04 63.47 -28.92
N PRO A 11 0.37 63.85 -27.79
CA PRO A 11 0.33 63.34 -26.39
C PRO A 11 -1.10 63.31 -25.73
N GLY A 12 -1.23 62.90 -24.46
CA GLY A 12 -2.07 63.65 -23.50
C GLY A 12 -3.06 62.91 -22.56
N GLY A 13 -2.81 63.02 -21.25
CA GLY A 13 -3.81 62.98 -20.14
C GLY A 13 -4.00 61.62 -19.47
N ALA A 14 -3.42 61.24 -18.32
CA ALA A 14 -3.17 61.90 -17.02
C ALA A 14 -4.44 62.23 -16.20
N ASN A 15 -4.38 61.79 -14.93
CA ASN A 15 -5.27 62.00 -13.77
C ASN A 15 -6.29 60.88 -13.54
N GLY A 16 -6.31 60.16 -12.42
CA GLY A 16 -5.78 60.46 -11.09
C GLY A 16 -6.94 60.48 -10.10
N SER A 17 -7.18 59.35 -9.43
CA SER A 17 -7.93 59.20 -8.17
C SER A 17 -7.39 57.93 -7.51
N ALA A 18 -6.32 57.99 -6.71
CA ALA A 18 -6.32 58.42 -5.31
C ALA A 18 -7.22 57.55 -4.43
N ALA A 19 -6.55 56.60 -3.76
CA ALA A 19 -6.67 56.31 -2.34
C ALA A 19 -8.07 56.13 -1.74
N LEU A 20 -8.43 54.87 -1.44
CA LEU A 20 -9.05 54.53 -0.16
C LEU A 20 -8.91 53.01 0.10
N LEU A 21 -8.56 52.67 1.35
CA LEU A 21 -8.51 51.32 1.96
C LEU A 21 -7.23 50.50 1.82
N GLU A 22 -6.11 51.10 2.26
CA GLU A 22 -5.31 50.43 3.30
C GLU A 22 -5.99 50.65 4.67
N ARG A 23 -5.82 49.67 5.57
CA ARG A 23 -6.38 49.52 6.93
C ARG A 23 -7.70 48.72 7.01
N ASN A 24 -7.59 47.42 7.30
CA ASN A 24 -8.01 46.95 8.63
C ASN A 24 -7.56 45.51 8.93
N ASP A 25 -6.63 45.43 9.88
CA ASP A 25 -6.50 44.48 10.97
C ASP A 25 -6.67 42.95 10.79
N SER A 26 -5.54 42.28 11.00
CA SER A 26 -5.23 41.70 12.33
C SER A 26 -6.40 41.03 13.05
N ARG A 27 -6.83 39.88 12.54
CA ARG A 27 -7.45 38.84 13.38
C ARG A 27 -6.72 37.52 13.21
N ALA A 28 -5.77 37.33 14.11
CA ALA A 28 -5.63 36.12 14.92
C ALA A 28 -6.29 34.88 14.31
N ARG A 29 -5.54 34.16 13.47
CA ARG A 29 -5.76 32.74 13.29
C ARG A 29 -4.47 32.03 13.63
N THR A 30 -4.26 31.92 14.93
CA THR A 30 -3.55 30.81 15.58
C THR A 30 -4.11 29.52 14.99
N ARG A 31 -3.53 29.05 13.88
CA ARG A 31 -3.92 27.78 13.27
C ARG A 31 -3.24 26.70 14.08
N ALA A 32 -4.04 26.17 15.00
CA ALA A 32 -3.77 25.11 15.92
C ALA A 32 -2.83 24.03 15.34
N ALA A 33 -1.82 23.69 16.13
CA ALA A 33 -1.07 22.45 16.00
C ALA A 33 -2.03 21.26 15.83
N PRO A 34 -1.71 20.24 15.02
CA PRO A 34 -2.47 19.02 15.03
C PRO A 34 -2.28 18.33 16.38
N ARG A 35 -3.25 18.52 17.29
CA ARG A 35 -3.51 17.61 18.39
C ARG A 35 -3.77 16.24 17.79
N THR A 36 -2.74 15.41 17.76
CA THR A 36 -2.85 13.97 17.51
C THR A 36 -2.80 13.27 18.86
N GLU A 37 -3.76 13.62 19.70
CA GLU A 37 -4.13 12.84 20.88
C GLU A 37 -5.58 12.43 20.66
N ALA A 38 -5.90 11.18 20.96
CA ALA A 38 -7.19 10.50 20.80
C ALA A 38 -7.46 9.82 19.44
N SER A 39 -6.81 8.66 19.26
CA SER A 39 -7.58 7.44 18.98
C SER A 39 -6.95 6.22 19.66
N CYS A 40 -6.52 6.40 20.91
CA CYS A 40 -6.46 5.32 21.87
C CYS A 40 -7.82 5.35 22.57
N LEU A 41 -8.70 4.39 22.32
CA LEU A 41 -9.70 3.90 23.26
C LEU A 41 -10.46 2.74 22.58
N GLU A 42 -10.63 1.67 23.37
CA GLU A 42 -11.35 0.42 23.08
C GLU A 42 -10.54 -0.71 22.43
N SER A 43 -9.52 -1.16 23.14
CA SER A 43 -9.26 -2.60 23.30
C SER A 43 -8.90 -2.86 24.75
N GLY A 44 -9.66 -3.74 25.41
CA GLY A 44 -9.46 -4.09 26.82
C GLY A 44 -8.00 -4.46 27.11
N GLY A 45 -7.51 -3.96 28.25
CA GLY A 45 -6.12 -4.00 28.69
C GLY A 45 -5.57 -5.40 28.92
N VAL A 46 -5.06 -6.00 27.84
CA VAL A 46 -3.92 -6.89 27.93
C VAL A 46 -2.73 -6.06 27.49
N GLU A 47 -1.86 -5.67 28.41
CA GLU A 47 -0.51 -5.22 28.08
C GLU A 47 0.15 -6.35 27.29
N THR A 48 0.00 -6.31 25.98
CA THR A 48 0.55 -7.29 25.05
C THR A 48 2.01 -6.95 24.87
N SER A 49 2.80 -7.18 25.92
CA SER A 49 4.22 -6.91 25.89
C SER A 49 4.93 -7.99 25.06
N LEU A 50 5.86 -7.55 24.20
CA LEU A 50 6.71 -8.45 23.44
C LEU A 50 7.69 -9.17 24.39
N PRO A 51 7.94 -10.48 24.24
CA PRO A 51 8.91 -11.18 25.09
C PRO A 51 10.27 -10.46 25.10
N ALA A 52 10.81 -10.20 26.29
CA ALA A 52 12.01 -9.37 26.47
C ALA A 52 13.21 -9.83 25.62
N ALA A 53 13.40 -11.15 25.49
CA ALA A 53 14.44 -11.74 24.65
C ALA A 53 14.28 -11.39 23.16
N LEU A 54 13.05 -11.40 22.64
CA LEU A 54 12.75 -11.03 21.26
C LEU A 54 12.90 -9.52 21.05
N ALA A 55 12.43 -8.71 22.00
CA ALA A 55 12.64 -7.27 21.95
C ALA A 55 14.14 -6.91 21.91
N ALA A 56 14.98 -7.60 22.69
CA ALA A 56 16.43 -7.42 22.62
C ALA A 56 17.03 -7.84 21.26
N GLN A 57 16.53 -8.91 20.64
CA GLN A 57 16.94 -9.31 19.29
C GLN A 57 16.53 -8.28 18.24
N VAL A 58 15.31 -7.77 18.31
CA VAL A 58 14.80 -6.70 17.43
C VAL A 58 15.70 -5.47 17.55
N ARG A 59 16.03 -5.03 18.78
CA ARG A 59 16.95 -3.90 18.98
C ARG A 59 18.30 -4.09 18.30
N ARG A 60 18.90 -5.28 18.41
CA ARG A 60 20.17 -5.59 17.75
C ARG A 60 20.05 -5.57 16.22
N GLN A 61 19.00 -6.18 15.67
CA GLN A 61 18.79 -6.27 14.22
C GLN A 61 18.37 -4.94 13.61
N PHE A 62 17.68 -4.09 14.36
CA PHE A 62 17.27 -2.75 13.91
C PHE A 62 18.46 -1.90 13.47
N PHE A 63 19.62 -2.04 14.11
CA PHE A 63 20.84 -1.35 13.68
C PHE A 63 21.30 -1.71 12.27
N CYS A 64 21.04 -2.95 11.81
CA CYS A 64 21.36 -3.36 10.45
C CYS A 64 20.41 -2.71 9.41
N ALA A 65 19.21 -2.29 9.83
CA ALA A 65 18.22 -1.61 9.00
C ALA A 65 18.11 -0.10 9.31
N ALA A 66 19.12 0.47 9.99
CA ALA A 66 19.05 1.83 10.51
C ALA A 66 18.92 2.89 9.41
N ALA A 67 19.47 2.64 8.21
CA ALA A 67 19.36 3.58 7.09
C ALA A 67 17.91 3.76 6.62
N ASP A 68 17.17 2.66 6.47
CA ASP A 68 15.76 2.70 6.07
C ASP A 68 14.88 3.27 7.21
N ALA A 69 15.17 2.90 8.46
CA ALA A 69 14.50 3.47 9.62
C ALA A 69 14.72 4.98 9.75
N ALA A 70 15.94 5.46 9.49
CA ALA A 70 16.26 6.88 9.52
C ALA A 70 15.54 7.68 8.44
N ARG A 71 15.42 7.12 7.21
CA ARG A 71 14.68 7.74 6.10
C ARG A 71 13.25 8.08 6.51
N HIS A 72 12.59 7.14 7.20
CA HIS A 72 11.22 7.29 7.65
C HIS A 72 11.10 7.80 9.09
N ARG A 73 12.20 8.18 9.75
CA ARG A 73 12.22 8.64 11.16
C ARG A 73 11.49 7.67 12.10
N VAL A 74 11.64 6.37 11.89
CA VAL A 74 11.04 5.33 12.74
C VAL A 74 12.04 4.98 13.82
N SER A 75 11.60 4.97 15.07
CA SER A 75 12.37 4.54 16.22
C SER A 75 12.20 3.04 16.47
N VAL A 76 13.17 2.44 17.17
CA VAL A 76 13.10 1.03 17.54
C VAL A 76 11.94 0.74 18.51
N ASP A 77 11.60 1.69 19.38
CA ASP A 77 10.51 1.53 20.34
C ASP A 77 9.14 1.57 19.66
N GLU A 78 8.95 2.38 18.61
CA GLU A 78 7.76 2.33 17.75
C GLU A 78 7.61 0.95 17.08
N VAL A 79 8.72 0.35 16.61
CA VAL A 79 8.70 -1.00 16.02
C VAL A 79 8.31 -2.05 17.06
N ILE A 80 8.91 -2.01 18.26
CA ILE A 80 8.59 -2.96 19.32
C ILE A 80 7.13 -2.82 19.75
N HIS A 81 6.64 -1.59 19.89
CA HIS A 81 5.24 -1.29 20.21
C HIS A 81 4.30 -1.84 19.15
N HIS A 82 4.59 -1.60 17.86
CA HIS A 82 3.81 -2.15 16.75
C HIS A 82 3.77 -3.69 16.79
N LEU A 83 4.91 -4.35 17.00
CA LEU A 83 4.96 -5.82 17.05
C LEU A 83 4.16 -6.40 18.23
N ALA A 84 4.22 -5.73 19.38
CA ALA A 84 3.39 -6.02 20.54
C ALA A 84 1.89 -5.97 20.19
N CYS A 85 1.43 -4.87 19.57
CA CYS A 85 0.03 -4.67 19.21
C CYS A 85 -0.44 -5.52 18.02
N SER A 86 0.46 -5.92 17.12
CA SER A 86 0.12 -6.68 15.91
C SER A 86 -0.29 -8.14 16.19
N GLY A 87 -0.11 -8.62 17.43
CA GLY A 87 -0.39 -10.01 17.81
C GLY A 87 0.72 -10.99 17.46
N LEU A 88 1.96 -10.52 17.25
CA LEU A 88 3.11 -11.37 16.95
C LEU A 88 3.30 -12.50 17.99
N SER A 89 3.05 -12.20 19.27
CA SER A 89 3.16 -13.17 20.37
C SER A 89 2.21 -14.36 20.26
N LEU A 90 1.12 -14.24 19.50
CA LEU A 90 0.15 -15.30 19.27
C LEU A 90 0.46 -16.12 18.00
N GLY A 91 1.40 -15.64 17.17
CA GLY A 91 1.72 -16.21 15.87
C GLY A 91 2.76 -17.34 15.93
N PRO A 92 2.77 -18.24 14.94
CA PRO A 92 3.79 -19.26 14.83
C PRO A 92 5.16 -18.65 14.50
N ARG A 93 6.21 -19.06 15.22
CA ARG A 93 7.62 -18.68 14.98
C ARG A 93 7.84 -17.16 14.95
N PRO A 94 7.64 -16.45 16.09
CA PRO A 94 7.74 -14.99 16.14
C PRO A 94 9.13 -14.45 15.76
N GLN A 95 10.18 -15.28 15.82
CA GLN A 95 11.55 -14.93 15.43
C GLN A 95 11.70 -14.59 13.94
N ARG A 96 10.75 -15.02 13.08
CA ARG A 96 10.78 -14.70 11.64
C ARG A 96 10.71 -13.20 11.35
N VAL A 97 10.19 -12.42 12.29
CA VAL A 97 10.16 -10.96 12.21
C VAL A 97 11.54 -10.34 11.91
N LEU A 98 12.61 -10.97 12.40
CA LEU A 98 13.97 -10.46 12.25
C LEU A 98 14.42 -10.46 10.79
N SER A 99 13.94 -11.40 9.96
CA SER A 99 14.27 -11.48 8.54
C SER A 99 13.51 -10.48 7.68
N HIS A 100 12.43 -9.90 8.20
CA HIS A 100 11.55 -8.97 7.48
C HIS A 100 11.43 -7.63 8.22
N LEU A 101 12.44 -7.28 9.02
CA LEU A 101 12.43 -6.05 9.79
C LEU A 101 12.32 -4.77 8.93
N PRO A 102 12.93 -4.66 7.74
CA PRO A 102 12.72 -3.51 6.85
C PRO A 102 11.26 -3.32 6.45
N ASP A 103 10.55 -4.42 6.17
CA ASP A 103 9.12 -4.40 5.85
C ASP A 103 8.28 -3.92 7.04
N VAL A 104 8.66 -4.32 8.27
CA VAL A 104 8.00 -3.85 9.50
C VAL A 104 8.22 -2.36 9.71
N ILE A 105 9.46 -1.87 9.51
CA ILE A 105 9.78 -0.44 9.60
C ILE A 105 8.92 0.37 8.62
N LEU A 106 8.82 -0.10 7.38
CA LEU A 106 7.99 0.54 6.36
C LEU A 106 6.49 0.54 6.76
N ALA A 107 6.00 -0.57 7.31
CA ALA A 107 4.62 -0.67 7.80
C ALA A 107 4.36 0.31 8.96
N VAL A 108 5.27 0.42 9.92
CA VAL A 108 5.18 1.37 11.05
C VAL A 108 5.14 2.81 10.54
N ALA A 109 6.00 3.16 9.59
CA ALA A 109 5.99 4.48 8.97
C ALA A 109 4.65 4.78 8.27
N CYS A 110 4.08 3.80 7.58
CA CYS A 110 2.76 3.91 6.96
C CYS A 110 1.63 4.07 7.99
N VAL A 111 1.68 3.34 9.11
CA VAL A 111 0.72 3.42 10.22
C VAL A 111 0.72 4.82 10.84
N ARG A 112 1.89 5.45 10.96
CA ARG A 112 2.02 6.84 11.42
C ARG A 112 1.49 7.88 10.41
N GLY A 113 1.23 7.45 9.17
CA GLY A 113 0.75 8.33 8.10
C GLY A 113 1.85 9.06 7.33
N ASP A 114 3.09 8.56 7.34
CA ASP A 114 4.16 9.11 6.50
C ASP A 114 3.85 8.90 5.01
N ALA A 115 3.65 10.01 4.28
CA ALA A 115 3.35 9.98 2.86
C ALA A 115 4.50 9.38 2.03
N ALA A 116 5.76 9.58 2.43
CA ALA A 116 6.91 9.02 1.73
C ALA A 116 6.93 7.49 1.83
N ALA A 117 6.67 6.95 3.03
CA ALA A 117 6.55 5.51 3.25
C ALA A 117 5.41 4.89 2.42
N TRP A 118 4.25 5.54 2.35
CA TRP A 118 3.15 5.08 1.49
C TRP A 118 3.52 5.05 0.01
N ASN A 119 4.26 6.05 -0.47
CA ASN A 119 4.75 6.07 -1.84
C ASN A 119 5.76 4.95 -2.10
N ASP A 120 6.71 4.73 -1.19
CA ASP A 120 7.71 3.66 -1.30
C ASP A 120 7.05 2.28 -1.31
N LEU A 121 6.05 2.06 -0.45
CA LEU A 121 5.27 0.82 -0.42
C LEU A 121 4.55 0.56 -1.75
N LEU A 122 3.89 1.59 -2.31
CA LEU A 122 3.20 1.50 -3.59
C LEU A 122 4.19 1.25 -4.73
N ASN A 123 5.29 2.00 -4.78
CA ASN A 123 6.32 1.84 -5.83
C ASN A 123 6.92 0.43 -5.80
N ALA A 124 7.16 -0.13 -4.62
CA ALA A 124 7.74 -1.46 -4.48
C ALA A 124 6.78 -2.60 -4.88
N HIS A 125 5.47 -2.44 -4.65
CA HIS A 125 4.54 -3.58 -4.66
C HIS A 125 3.26 -3.41 -5.48
N ALA A 126 2.86 -2.21 -5.87
CA ALA A 126 1.59 -2.00 -6.59
C ALA A 126 1.55 -2.80 -7.91
N TRP A 127 2.62 -2.74 -8.70
CA TRP A 127 2.69 -3.41 -10.00
C TRP A 127 2.48 -4.92 -9.93
N CYS A 128 3.01 -5.59 -8.90
CA CYS A 128 2.91 -7.05 -8.78
C CYS A 128 1.51 -7.48 -8.32
N LEU A 129 0.87 -6.67 -7.48
CA LEU A 129 -0.49 -6.91 -7.03
C LEU A 129 -1.51 -6.61 -8.14
N ASP A 130 -1.30 -5.53 -8.89
CA ASP A 130 -2.09 -5.18 -10.08
C ASP A 130 -2.07 -6.32 -11.10
N ARG A 131 -0.87 -6.86 -11.38
CA ARG A 131 -0.71 -8.01 -12.27
C ARG A 131 -1.43 -9.26 -11.75
N ALA A 132 -1.25 -9.60 -10.47
CA ALA A 132 -1.89 -10.77 -9.87
C ALA A 132 -3.43 -10.67 -9.93
N CYS A 133 -3.99 -9.49 -9.64
CA CYS A 133 -5.44 -9.27 -9.76
C CYS A 133 -5.93 -9.30 -11.21
N ALA A 134 -5.17 -8.75 -12.15
CA ALA A 134 -5.51 -8.80 -13.57
C ALA A 134 -5.54 -10.25 -14.11
N GLU A 135 -4.63 -11.11 -13.62
CA GLU A 135 -4.58 -12.53 -13.97
C GLU A 135 -5.77 -13.32 -13.38
N GLN A 136 -6.24 -12.96 -12.18
CA GLN A 136 -7.34 -13.68 -11.51
C GLN A 136 -8.75 -13.18 -11.89
N LEU A 137 -8.96 -11.85 -11.96
CA LEU A 137 -10.28 -11.22 -12.15
C LEU A 137 -10.49 -10.63 -13.56
N GLY A 138 -9.48 -10.76 -14.43
CA GLY A 138 -9.43 -10.07 -15.72
C GLY A 138 -8.88 -8.64 -15.62
N SER A 139 -8.34 -8.13 -16.73
CA SER A 139 -7.50 -6.92 -16.73
C SER A 139 -8.18 -5.66 -16.14
N SER A 140 -9.35 -5.27 -16.66
CA SER A 140 -10.03 -4.03 -16.22
C SER A 140 -10.55 -4.12 -14.78
N THR A 141 -11.23 -5.22 -14.45
CA THR A 141 -11.80 -5.48 -13.12
C THR A 141 -10.70 -5.65 -12.08
N GLY A 142 -9.65 -6.42 -12.39
CA GLY A 142 -8.52 -6.65 -11.50
C GLY A 142 -7.76 -5.39 -11.15
N LEU A 143 -7.47 -4.53 -12.14
CA LEU A 143 -6.81 -3.24 -11.89
C LEU A 143 -7.67 -2.31 -11.02
N SER A 144 -8.98 -2.26 -11.28
CA SER A 144 -9.91 -1.45 -10.48
C SER A 144 -10.00 -1.96 -9.04
N TYR A 145 -10.02 -3.28 -8.86
CA TYR A 145 -10.04 -3.94 -7.56
C TYR A 145 -8.76 -3.65 -6.76
N ALA A 146 -7.59 -3.79 -7.37
CA ALA A 146 -6.30 -3.52 -6.72
C ALA A 146 -6.16 -2.05 -6.28
N ARG A 147 -6.56 -1.10 -7.14
CA ARG A 147 -6.56 0.34 -6.78
C ARG A 147 -7.48 0.65 -5.60
N ARG A 148 -8.67 0.03 -5.59
CA ARG A 148 -9.61 0.16 -4.48
C ARG A 148 -9.02 -0.44 -3.20
N PHE A 149 -8.40 -1.62 -3.28
CA PHE A 149 -7.72 -2.24 -2.15
C PHE A 149 -6.67 -1.32 -1.53
N TRP A 150 -5.81 -0.68 -2.33
CA TRP A 150 -4.81 0.26 -1.81
C TRP A 150 -5.43 1.47 -1.12
N SER A 151 -6.50 2.02 -1.71
CA SER A 151 -7.24 3.15 -1.15
C SER A 151 -7.88 2.78 0.18
N ASP A 152 -8.52 1.60 0.23
CA ASP A 152 -9.17 1.06 1.42
C ASP A 152 -8.14 0.74 2.51
N LEU A 153 -7.02 0.09 2.17
CA LEU A 153 -5.92 -0.22 3.09
C LEU A 153 -5.36 1.05 3.74
N ARG A 154 -5.18 2.13 2.97
CA ARG A 154 -4.72 3.41 3.50
C ARG A 154 -5.78 4.04 4.41
N ALA A 155 -7.03 4.06 3.98
CA ALA A 155 -8.12 4.64 4.77
C ALA A 155 -8.36 3.90 6.10
N THR A 156 -8.28 2.56 6.09
CA THR A 156 -8.42 1.75 7.31
C THR A 156 -7.20 1.86 8.22
N THR A 157 -6.00 1.93 7.65
CA THR A 157 -4.76 2.12 8.42
C THR A 157 -4.74 3.49 9.10
N LEU A 158 -5.19 4.55 8.43
CA LEU A 158 -5.20 5.90 9.04
C LEU A 158 -6.44 6.17 9.91
N GLY A 159 -7.30 5.18 10.14
CA GLY A 159 -8.53 5.34 10.92
C GLY A 159 -9.63 6.20 10.24
N ALA A 160 -9.44 6.60 8.98
CA ALA A 160 -10.38 7.42 8.22
C ALA A 160 -11.64 6.66 7.78
N ALA A 161 -11.59 5.32 7.77
CA ALA A 161 -12.73 4.48 7.44
C ALA A 161 -12.87 3.28 8.39
N ARG A 162 -14.06 3.12 8.98
CA ARG A 162 -14.53 1.78 9.37
C ARG A 162 -14.74 1.02 8.07
N SER A 163 -14.10 -0.15 7.91
CA SER A 163 -14.14 -0.95 6.68
C SER A 163 -15.57 -1.06 6.14
N ARG A 164 -15.87 -0.35 5.05
CA ARG A 164 -17.22 -0.28 4.49
C ARG A 164 -17.52 -1.42 3.53
N SER A 165 -16.50 -2.20 3.14
CA SER A 165 -16.65 -3.34 2.24
C SER A 165 -16.79 -4.64 3.02
N SER A 166 -17.90 -5.36 2.82
CA SER A 166 -18.09 -6.74 3.32
C SER A 166 -17.22 -7.78 2.60
N SER A 167 -16.53 -7.38 1.52
CA SER A 167 -15.83 -8.29 0.62
C SER A 167 -14.39 -8.61 1.00
N SER A 168 -13.80 -7.95 2.00
CA SER A 168 -12.48 -8.32 2.53
C SER A 168 -12.43 -8.01 4.03
N PRO A 169 -11.90 -8.91 4.88
CA PRO A 169 -11.53 -8.51 6.23
C PRO A 169 -10.60 -7.31 6.11
N ALA A 170 -10.92 -6.24 6.82
CA ALA A 170 -10.28 -4.94 6.71
C ALA A 170 -8.76 -5.09 6.88
N ALA A 171 -8.03 -5.16 5.76
CA ALA A 171 -6.58 -5.21 5.82
C ALA A 171 -6.12 -3.89 6.45
N ARG A 172 -5.31 -4.01 7.49
CA ARG A 172 -4.79 -2.90 8.28
C ARG A 172 -3.32 -3.16 8.53
N LEU A 173 -2.46 -2.20 8.23
CA LEU A 173 -1.02 -2.39 8.43
C LEU A 173 -0.66 -2.58 9.91
N GLN A 174 -1.49 -2.11 10.85
CA GLN A 174 -1.38 -2.40 12.29
C GLN A 174 -1.38 -3.89 12.61
N SER A 175 -2.02 -4.72 11.78
CA SER A 175 -2.07 -6.18 11.95
C SER A 175 -0.93 -6.93 11.26
N TYR A 176 0.00 -6.21 10.63
CA TYR A 176 1.17 -6.82 10.01
C TYR A 176 2.22 -7.15 11.07
N THR A 177 2.48 -8.45 11.25
CA THR A 177 3.37 -8.99 12.29
C THR A 177 4.82 -9.20 11.83
N GLY A 178 5.12 -9.03 10.53
CA GLY A 178 6.47 -9.28 10.00
C GLY A 178 6.90 -10.75 9.91
N THR A 179 6.02 -11.73 10.16
CA THR A 179 6.39 -13.16 10.07
C THR A 179 6.56 -13.67 8.63
N ARG A 180 6.18 -12.86 7.66
CA ARG A 180 6.32 -13.08 6.21
C ARG A 180 6.59 -11.75 5.50
N PRO A 181 7.15 -11.76 4.27
CA PRO A 181 7.35 -10.55 3.51
C PRO A 181 6.04 -9.77 3.31
N ILE A 182 6.08 -8.45 3.40
CA ILE A 182 4.89 -7.60 3.31
C ILE A 182 4.14 -7.80 1.99
N ARG A 183 4.86 -8.03 0.89
CA ARG A 183 4.29 -8.37 -0.41
C ARG A 183 3.36 -9.58 -0.34
N LEU A 184 3.83 -10.68 0.26
CA LEU A 184 3.03 -11.90 0.39
C LEU A 184 1.85 -11.66 1.34
N TRP A 185 2.09 -10.89 2.41
CA TRP A 185 1.01 -10.53 3.32
C TRP A 185 -0.11 -9.73 2.66
N LEU A 186 0.24 -8.76 1.81
CA LEU A 186 -0.71 -7.97 1.04
C LEU A 186 -1.44 -8.81 0.00
N ALA A 187 -0.71 -9.63 -0.75
CA ALA A 187 -1.27 -10.51 -1.78
C ALA A 187 -2.33 -11.45 -1.19
N ASP A 188 -2.06 -12.09 -0.05
CA ASP A 188 -3.04 -12.98 0.59
C ASP A 188 -4.34 -12.27 0.97
N ARG A 189 -4.26 -11.01 1.40
CA ARG A 189 -5.43 -10.21 1.77
C ARG A 189 -6.20 -9.74 0.54
N LEU A 190 -5.47 -9.28 -0.47
CA LEU A 190 -6.03 -8.83 -1.73
C LEU A 190 -6.76 -9.98 -2.46
N LEU A 191 -6.08 -11.10 -2.68
CA LEU A 191 -6.62 -12.23 -3.43
C LEU A 191 -7.63 -13.04 -2.60
N GLY A 192 -7.44 -13.12 -1.28
CA GLY A 192 -8.43 -13.71 -0.37
C GLY A 192 -9.73 -12.90 -0.34
N GLY A 193 -9.64 -11.57 -0.37
CA GLY A 193 -10.80 -10.68 -0.52
C GLY A 193 -11.45 -10.79 -1.90
N ALA A 194 -10.65 -10.92 -2.98
CA ALA A 194 -11.16 -11.10 -4.33
C ALA A 194 -12.01 -12.38 -4.45
N ALA A 195 -11.46 -13.50 -3.96
CA ALA A 195 -12.19 -14.76 -3.91
C ALA A 195 -13.48 -14.65 -3.08
N ALA A 196 -13.44 -14.01 -1.90
CA ALA A 196 -14.64 -13.81 -1.10
C ALA A 196 -15.70 -12.94 -1.79
N ALA A 197 -15.28 -11.93 -2.56
CA ALA A 197 -16.18 -11.07 -3.34
C ALA A 197 -16.90 -11.84 -4.46
N GLU A 198 -16.19 -12.72 -5.17
CA GLU A 198 -16.77 -13.56 -6.23
C GLU A 198 -17.80 -14.55 -5.68
N HIS A 199 -17.49 -15.20 -4.56
CA HIS A 199 -18.40 -16.15 -3.90
C HIS A 199 -19.59 -15.44 -3.21
N GLY A 200 -19.41 -14.20 -2.73
CA GLY A 200 -20.48 -13.40 -2.14
C GLY A 200 -21.41 -12.76 -3.18
N ALA A 201 -20.91 -12.49 -4.39
CA ALA A 201 -21.70 -11.96 -5.52
C ALA A 201 -22.38 -13.08 -6.34
N GLY A 202 -22.00 -14.34 -6.12
CA GLY A 202 -22.44 -15.50 -6.91
C GLY A 202 -22.83 -16.72 -6.08
N SER A 203 -23.92 -16.62 -5.31
CA SER A 203 -24.81 -17.72 -4.90
C SER A 203 -24.33 -18.83 -3.94
N ALA A 204 -25.33 -19.54 -3.43
CA ALA A 204 -25.31 -20.90 -2.86
C ALA A 204 -24.26 -21.84 -3.51
N PRO A 205 -23.81 -22.89 -2.79
CA PRO A 205 -22.54 -23.55 -3.07
C PRO A 205 -22.64 -24.35 -4.36
N THR A 206 -22.07 -23.83 -5.44
CA THR A 206 -21.79 -24.66 -6.61
C THR A 206 -20.39 -25.21 -6.43
N LEU A 207 -20.35 -26.41 -5.84
CA LEU A 207 -19.20 -27.29 -5.75
C LEU A 207 -18.73 -27.63 -7.18
N ARG A 208 -17.95 -26.74 -7.81
CA ARG A 208 -17.14 -27.11 -8.98
C ARG A 208 -15.83 -27.68 -8.47
N HIS A 209 -15.96 -28.91 -8.00
CA HIS A 209 -14.92 -29.90 -7.96
C HIS A 209 -14.24 -29.92 -9.34
N LEU A 210 -13.01 -29.41 -9.39
CA LEU A 210 -12.05 -29.65 -10.45
C LEU A 210 -11.77 -31.15 -10.50
N ASP A 211 -12.65 -31.93 -11.12
CA ASP A 211 -12.31 -33.26 -11.57
C ASP A 211 -11.57 -33.13 -12.90
N ARG A 212 -10.24 -33.06 -12.77
CA ARG A 212 -9.32 -33.93 -13.51
C ARG A 212 -9.48 -33.95 -15.04
N SER A 213 -8.97 -32.90 -15.67
CA SER A 213 -8.27 -33.02 -16.95
C SER A 213 -6.95 -33.79 -16.75
N ARG A 214 -7.05 -35.13 -16.69
CA ARG A 214 -5.95 -36.05 -17.01
C ARG A 214 -6.44 -37.08 -18.02
N GLY A 215 -6.42 -36.66 -19.29
CA GLY A 215 -6.56 -37.54 -20.45
C GLY A 215 -5.50 -37.14 -21.47
N SER A 216 -4.42 -37.91 -21.48
CA SER A 216 -3.23 -37.81 -22.31
C SER A 216 -3.58 -37.64 -23.80
N ARG A 217 -3.23 -36.50 -24.40
CA ARG A 217 -3.12 -36.40 -25.86
C ARG A 217 -1.73 -36.89 -26.26
N THR A 218 -1.64 -38.17 -26.63
CA THR A 218 -0.53 -38.69 -27.44
C THR A 218 -0.65 -38.09 -28.84
N LEU A 219 0.36 -37.31 -29.24
CA LEU A 219 0.52 -36.82 -30.61
C LEU A 219 0.99 -38.00 -31.49
N PRO A 220 0.32 -38.33 -32.60
CA PRO A 220 0.89 -39.22 -33.59
C PRO A 220 1.99 -38.49 -34.38
N LEU A 221 3.19 -39.08 -34.39
CA LEU A 221 4.30 -38.67 -35.25
C LEU A 221 3.99 -39.04 -36.71
N PRO A 222 4.31 -38.17 -37.70
CA PRO A 222 4.20 -38.52 -39.11
C PRO A 222 5.36 -39.43 -39.53
N THR A 223 5.04 -40.61 -40.06
CA THR A 223 5.99 -41.45 -40.80
C THR A 223 6.17 -40.87 -42.20
N ALA A 224 7.32 -40.25 -42.45
CA ALA A 224 7.82 -40.00 -43.79
C ALA A 224 8.46 -41.30 -44.29
N ASP A 225 7.89 -41.89 -45.34
CA ASP A 225 8.64 -42.84 -46.17
C ASP A 225 8.40 -42.45 -47.63
N ALA A 226 9.41 -41.82 -48.22
CA ALA A 226 9.50 -41.49 -49.63
C ALA A 226 10.54 -42.44 -50.21
N GLY A 227 10.15 -43.15 -51.27
CA GLY A 227 10.83 -44.34 -51.72
C GLY A 227 12.21 -44.12 -52.36
N GLY A 228 12.90 -45.23 -52.59
CA GLY A 228 13.47 -45.49 -53.90
C GLY A 228 14.84 -46.16 -53.95
N THR A 229 14.86 -47.23 -54.74
CA THR A 229 15.93 -47.69 -55.66
C THR A 229 17.01 -48.67 -55.18
N ALA A 230 16.95 -49.86 -55.81
CA ALA A 230 17.99 -50.56 -56.57
C ALA A 230 19.32 -50.93 -55.88
N THR A 231 19.59 -52.24 -55.83
CA THR A 231 20.54 -52.95 -56.72
C THR A 231 20.26 -54.44 -56.67
#